data_AF-A0A3Q3EYR6-F1
#
_entry.id   AF-A0A3Q3EYR6-F1
#
_cell.length_a   1.000
_cell.length_b   1.000
_cell.length_c   1.000
_cell.angle_alpha   90.00
_cell.angle_beta   90.00
_cell.angle_gamma   90.00
#
_symmetry.space_group_name_H-M   'P 1'
#
loop_
_entity.id
_entity.type
_entity.pdbx_description
1 polymer ?
#
loop_
_entity_poly.entity_id
_entity_poly.type
_entity_poly.pdbx_seq_one_letter_code
_entity_poly.pdbx_strand_id
1 'polypeptide(L)'
;MSGFIYPPESVYNLLPKEEVHTQRPPRYMSKFRPAVVLEKRSIKEAMKTMGPAKVEVPPPDKYLKKHSNDSKLPEITQCSKEGRNTCAVRKPPVPARTDQPLMGLHTKRDFIRTASAVPMKPRPACVDTSKGHKQPLEKSGLLPEYIKKKDYGEVPEYLKQRIEEEQRAHEENLRFLKDQREQGTIKQLSDEERQSLIEGLKQSWDQLHHDYQGLSLVTDTMKKKAHKQRLEGSMKQLETDIKFLERFKTIYIPKN
;
A
#
# COMPACT_ATOMS: atom_id res chain seq x y z
N MET A 1 -10.60 -9.95 58.77
CA MET A 1 -10.50 -11.09 59.70
C MET A 1 -11.09 -10.65 61.03
N SER A 2 -12.00 -11.46 61.56
CA SER A 2 -12.76 -11.25 62.80
C SER A 2 -11.86 -10.87 63.96
N GLY A 3 -12.00 -9.63 64.46
CA GLY A 3 -11.28 -9.18 65.64
C GLY A 3 -11.83 -9.90 66.87
N PHE A 4 -11.03 -10.78 67.47
CA PHE A 4 -11.33 -11.34 68.78
C PHE A 4 -11.44 -10.19 69.78
N ILE A 5 -12.63 -9.99 70.34
CA ILE A 5 -12.85 -9.04 71.43
C ILE A 5 -12.37 -9.75 72.70
N TYR A 6 -11.18 -9.37 73.16
CA TYR A 6 -10.65 -9.85 74.44
C TYR A 6 -11.31 -9.06 75.58
N PRO A 7 -11.61 -9.71 76.72
CA PRO A 7 -12.07 -8.99 77.91
C PRO A 7 -11.01 -7.97 78.36
N PRO A 8 -11.42 -6.84 78.96
CA PRO A 8 -10.51 -5.75 79.34
C PRO A 8 -9.41 -6.20 80.32
N GLU A 9 -9.69 -7.22 81.12
CA GLU A 9 -8.75 -7.81 82.07
C GLU A 9 -8.56 -9.29 81.71
N SER A 10 -7.30 -9.68 81.49
CA SER A 10 -6.92 -11.07 81.19
C SER A 10 -5.65 -11.43 81.94
N VAL A 11 -5.65 -12.58 82.61
CA VAL A 11 -4.52 -13.09 83.40
C VAL A 11 -3.24 -13.20 82.54
N TYR A 12 -3.39 -13.43 81.23
CA TYR A 12 -2.27 -13.55 80.30
C TYR A 12 -1.59 -12.21 79.94
N ASN A 13 -2.21 -11.06 80.26
CA ASN A 13 -1.67 -9.72 80.02
C ASN A 13 -1.01 -9.09 81.27
N LEU A 14 -0.86 -9.85 82.36
CA LEU A 14 -0.28 -9.35 83.62
C LEU A 14 1.24 -9.09 83.52
N LEU A 15 1.92 -9.75 82.59
CA LEU A 15 3.34 -9.54 82.34
C LEU A 15 3.53 -8.55 81.19
N PRO A 16 4.30 -7.45 81.38
CA PRO A 16 4.64 -6.55 80.29
C PRO A 16 5.32 -7.32 79.16
N LYS A 17 4.85 -7.15 77.92
CA LYS A 17 5.56 -7.68 76.75
C LYS A 17 6.85 -6.87 76.60
N GLU A 18 7.99 -7.55 76.52
CA GLU A 18 9.27 -6.87 76.28
C GLU A 18 9.21 -6.10 74.96
N GLU A 19 9.38 -4.78 75.03
CA GLU A 19 9.44 -3.94 73.84
C GLU A 19 10.75 -4.20 73.10
N VAL A 20 10.66 -4.81 71.92
CA VAL A 20 11.83 -5.04 71.07
C VAL A 20 12.32 -3.68 70.53
N HIS A 21 13.33 -3.10 71.16
CA HIS A 21 13.98 -1.89 70.67
C HIS A 21 14.70 -2.16 69.35
N THR A 22 14.14 -1.68 68.24
CA THR A 22 14.79 -1.78 66.93
C THR A 22 16.02 -0.88 66.88
N GLN A 23 17.22 -1.47 66.76
CA GLN A 23 18.44 -0.70 66.57
C GLN A 23 18.48 -0.05 65.18
N ARG A 24 18.86 1.23 65.12
CA ARG A 24 19.02 1.93 63.84
C ARG A 24 20.17 1.31 63.05
N PRO A 25 20.04 1.12 61.72
CA PRO A 25 21.12 0.57 60.91
C PRO A 25 22.33 1.54 60.89
N PRO A 26 23.55 1.01 60.71
CA PRO A 26 24.74 1.83 60.61
C PRO A 26 24.68 2.76 59.39
N ARG A 27 25.30 3.93 59.52
CA ARG A 27 25.36 4.95 58.45
C ARG A 27 26.19 4.42 57.27
N TYR A 28 25.69 4.62 56.05
CA TYR A 28 26.42 4.26 54.83
C TYR A 28 27.77 4.99 54.71
N MET A 29 28.80 4.26 54.26
CA MET A 29 30.12 4.79 53.93
C MET A 29 30.55 4.36 52.52
N SER A 30 31.05 5.31 51.72
CA SER A 30 31.51 5.06 50.35
C SER A 30 32.74 4.15 50.31
N LYS A 31 32.74 3.19 49.37
CA LYS A 31 33.88 2.30 49.07
C LYS A 31 35.16 3.05 48.70
N PHE A 32 35.04 4.27 48.17
CA PHE A 32 36.16 5.09 47.71
C PHE A 32 36.73 6.00 48.79
N ARG A 33 36.12 6.05 49.98
CA ARG A 33 36.60 6.88 51.09
C ARG A 33 38.09 6.67 51.44
N PRO A 34 38.65 5.44 51.55
CA PRO A 34 40.06 5.27 51.86
C PRO A 34 40.98 5.83 50.76
N ALA A 35 40.64 5.62 49.48
CA ALA A 35 41.42 6.14 48.35
C ALA A 35 41.47 7.68 48.37
N VAL A 36 40.33 8.35 48.58
CA VAL A 36 40.27 9.81 48.66
C VAL A 36 41.08 10.37 49.83
N VAL A 37 41.14 9.64 50.96
CA VAL A 37 41.98 10.05 52.10
C VAL A 37 43.46 9.93 51.77
N LEU A 38 43.88 8.87 51.07
CA LEU A 38 45.27 8.69 50.65
C LEU A 38 45.68 9.72 49.61
N GLU A 39 44.85 9.98 48.59
CA GLU A 39 45.11 11.01 47.58
C GLU A 39 45.29 12.39 48.22
N LYS A 40 44.33 12.79 49.08
CA LYS A 40 44.41 14.07 49.79
C LYS A 40 45.61 14.20 50.72
N ARG A 41 46.13 13.09 51.26
CA ARG A 41 47.35 13.07 52.07
C ARG A 41 48.60 13.11 51.21
N SER A 42 48.65 12.39 50.10
CA SER A 42 49.82 12.29 49.21
C SER A 42 50.20 13.63 48.56
N ILE A 43 49.23 14.48 48.26
CA ILE A 43 49.46 15.83 47.71
C ILE A 43 50.09 16.77 48.74
N LYS A 44 49.99 16.44 50.04
CA LYS A 44 50.50 17.26 51.12
C LYS A 44 51.89 16.80 51.50
N GLU A 45 52.89 17.61 51.19
CA GLU A 45 54.24 17.47 51.73
C GLU A 45 54.23 17.75 53.23
N ALA A 46 54.95 16.95 54.01
CA ALA A 46 55.15 17.22 55.42
C ALA A 46 55.88 18.55 55.61
N MET A 47 55.43 19.37 56.58
CA MET A 47 56.10 20.61 57.01
C MET A 47 56.24 21.71 55.93
N LYS A 48 55.42 21.70 54.86
CA LYS A 48 55.48 22.68 53.75
C LYS A 48 55.27 24.14 54.17
N THR A 49 54.41 24.42 55.15
CA THR A 49 54.00 25.80 55.49
C THR A 49 54.98 26.51 56.42
N MET A 50 55.51 25.83 57.45
CA MET A 50 56.34 26.45 58.49
C MET A 50 57.69 25.77 58.73
N GLY A 51 58.05 24.75 57.93
CA GLY A 51 59.29 23.99 58.11
C GLY A 51 59.34 23.20 59.43
N PRO A 52 60.46 22.53 59.73
CA PRO A 52 60.68 21.87 61.02
C PRO A 52 60.96 22.91 62.13
N ALA A 53 60.45 22.66 63.35
CA ALA A 53 60.62 23.57 64.49
C ALA A 53 62.08 23.74 64.93
N LYS A 54 62.91 22.70 64.74
CA LYS A 54 64.35 22.73 64.93
C LYS A 54 65.00 21.99 63.78
N VAL A 55 65.78 22.69 62.97
CA VAL A 55 66.55 22.09 61.87
C VAL A 55 67.76 21.38 62.48
N GLU A 56 67.87 20.07 62.25
CA GLU A 56 69.07 19.33 62.63
C GLU A 56 70.22 19.74 61.71
N VAL A 57 71.25 20.38 62.28
CA VAL A 57 72.46 20.73 61.55
C VAL A 57 73.33 19.48 61.45
N PRO A 58 73.73 19.02 60.24
CA PRO A 58 74.58 17.86 60.12
C PRO A 58 75.94 18.12 60.77
N PRO A 59 76.56 17.12 61.43
CA PRO A 59 77.90 17.27 62.00
C PRO A 59 78.93 17.57 60.90
N PRO A 60 80.00 18.34 61.19
CA PRO A 60 80.98 18.82 60.20
C PRO A 60 81.69 17.69 59.43
N ASP A 61 81.76 16.48 59.99
CA ASP A 61 82.31 15.30 59.34
C ASP A 61 81.48 14.80 58.13
N LYS A 62 80.19 15.18 58.05
CA LYS A 62 79.27 14.80 56.96
C LYS A 62 79.13 15.91 55.92
N TYR A 63 80.27 16.39 55.40
CA TYR A 63 80.30 17.36 54.31
C TYR A 63 79.88 16.73 52.97
N LEU A 64 79.34 17.56 52.06
CA LEU A 64 78.89 17.13 50.74
C LEU A 64 80.08 16.62 49.90
N LYS A 65 80.03 15.38 49.42
CA LYS A 65 81.07 14.79 48.56
C LYS A 65 80.74 15.02 47.08
N LYS A 66 81.75 15.01 46.21
CA LYS A 66 81.57 15.10 44.76
C LYS A 66 80.60 13.99 44.30
N HIS A 67 79.61 14.35 43.49
CA HIS A 67 78.57 13.45 42.96
C HIS A 67 77.63 12.82 44.02
N SER A 68 77.53 13.37 45.24
CA SER A 68 76.63 12.81 46.27
C SER A 68 75.15 12.96 45.95
N ASN A 69 74.78 14.01 45.21
CA ASN A 69 73.40 14.31 44.82
C ASN A 69 73.07 13.79 43.41
N ASP A 70 74.03 13.16 42.74
CA ASP A 70 73.82 12.64 41.40
C ASP A 70 72.95 11.39 41.50
N SER A 71 71.84 11.40 40.76
CA SER A 71 70.94 10.25 40.70
C SER A 71 71.67 9.07 40.06
N LYS A 72 71.92 8.01 40.84
CA LYS A 72 72.48 6.78 40.29
C LYS A 72 71.44 6.11 39.40
N LEU A 73 71.68 6.13 38.09
CA LEU A 73 70.87 5.36 37.16
C LEU A 73 71.17 3.86 37.36
N PRO A 74 70.14 3.00 37.40
CA PRO A 74 70.37 1.56 37.51
C PRO A 74 71.14 1.05 36.28
N GLU A 75 72.04 0.09 36.51
CA GLU A 75 72.83 -0.55 35.46
C GLU A 75 71.91 -1.33 34.51
N ILE A 76 72.02 -1.07 33.20
CA ILE A 76 71.13 -1.62 32.17
C ILE A 76 71.51 -3.09 31.93
N THR A 77 70.94 -4.00 32.70
CA THR A 77 71.00 -5.44 32.44
C THR A 77 70.11 -5.80 31.26
N GLN A 78 70.43 -6.84 30.49
CA GLN A 78 69.70 -7.20 29.26
C GLN A 78 68.18 -7.41 29.46
N CYS A 79 67.76 -7.74 30.68
CA CYS A 79 66.35 -7.85 31.09
C CYS A 79 65.63 -6.49 31.26
N SER A 80 66.36 -5.38 31.46
CA SER A 80 65.75 -4.04 31.55
C SER A 80 65.36 -3.45 30.19
N LYS A 81 65.64 -4.13 29.08
CA LYS A 81 65.21 -3.75 27.73
C LYS A 81 63.75 -4.15 27.43
N GLU A 82 63.19 -5.06 28.21
CA GLU A 82 61.81 -5.55 28.03
C GLU A 82 60.78 -4.69 28.80
N GLY A 83 61.24 -3.92 29.80
CA GLY A 83 60.37 -3.18 30.74
C GLY A 83 60.22 -1.68 30.49
N ARG A 84 60.55 -1.17 29.30
CA ARG A 84 60.27 0.23 28.93
C ARG A 84 59.55 0.23 27.60
N ASN A 85 58.23 0.45 27.66
CA ASN A 85 57.34 0.83 26.56
C ASN A 85 58.02 0.62 25.20
N THR A 86 58.14 -0.64 24.78
CA THR A 86 58.43 -0.89 23.38
C THR A 86 57.31 -0.14 22.68
N CYS A 87 57.65 0.94 21.96
CA CYS A 87 56.72 1.54 21.02
C CYS A 87 56.37 0.39 20.10
N ALA A 88 55.28 -0.32 20.42
CA ALA A 88 54.75 -1.39 19.59
C ALA A 88 54.72 -0.76 18.22
N VAL A 89 55.51 -1.31 17.31
CA VAL A 89 55.80 -0.70 16.01
C VAL A 89 54.45 -0.57 15.31
N ARG A 90 53.77 0.56 15.52
CA ARG A 90 52.37 0.76 15.10
C ARG A 90 52.29 0.82 13.58
N LYS A 91 53.43 1.05 12.93
CA LYS A 91 53.57 1.17 11.49
C LYS A 91 54.35 -0.03 10.98
N PRO A 92 53.81 -0.79 10.01
CA PRO A 92 54.55 -1.91 9.41
C PRO A 92 55.87 -1.40 8.79
N PRO A 93 56.90 -2.27 8.69
CA PRO A 93 58.13 -1.93 7.99
C PRO A 93 57.83 -1.56 6.54
N VAL A 94 58.64 -0.66 5.97
CA VAL A 94 58.49 -0.22 4.58
C VAL A 94 58.77 -1.42 3.65
N PRO A 95 57.97 -1.62 2.58
CA PRO A 95 58.19 -2.72 1.63
C PRO A 95 59.59 -2.69 1.02
N ALA A 96 60.16 -3.86 0.77
CA ALA A 96 61.46 -3.97 0.13
C ALA A 96 61.38 -3.59 -1.36
N ARG A 97 62.49 -3.10 -1.93
CA ARG A 97 62.54 -2.72 -3.36
C ARG A 97 62.27 -3.90 -4.32
N THR A 98 62.45 -5.13 -3.84
CA THR A 98 62.19 -6.38 -4.57
C THR A 98 60.75 -6.87 -4.46
N ASP A 99 59.94 -6.34 -3.53
CA ASP A 99 58.53 -6.70 -3.41
C ASP A 99 57.73 -6.02 -4.52
N GLN A 100 57.27 -6.81 -5.50
CA GLN A 100 56.28 -6.37 -6.46
C GLN A 100 54.89 -6.49 -5.82
N PRO A 101 54.12 -5.39 -5.66
CA PRO A 101 52.77 -5.50 -5.13
C PRO A 101 51.92 -6.36 -6.07
N LEU A 102 50.93 -7.06 -5.50
CA LEU A 102 49.90 -7.78 -6.28
C LEU A 102 49.11 -6.77 -7.12
N MET A 103 49.61 -6.49 -8.32
CA MET A 103 48.96 -5.63 -9.30
C MET A 103 47.82 -6.41 -9.95
N GLY A 104 46.62 -5.82 -9.98
CA GLY A 104 45.48 -6.39 -10.71
C GLY A 104 44.65 -7.40 -9.92
N LEU A 105 44.23 -7.06 -8.70
CA LEU A 105 43.06 -7.69 -8.06
C LEU A 105 41.79 -7.28 -8.83
N HIS A 106 41.62 -7.84 -10.03
CA HIS A 106 40.42 -7.68 -10.83
C HIS A 106 39.33 -8.57 -10.21
N THR A 107 38.46 -7.99 -9.38
CA THR A 107 37.29 -8.72 -8.92
C THR A 107 36.40 -9.04 -10.13
N LYS A 108 36.01 -10.30 -10.33
CA LYS A 108 35.00 -10.72 -11.34
C LYS A 108 33.58 -10.19 -11.04
N ARG A 109 33.44 -9.14 -10.21
CA ARG A 109 32.15 -8.62 -9.80
C ARG A 109 31.68 -7.61 -10.83
N ASP A 110 30.52 -7.86 -11.41
CA ASP A 110 29.86 -6.92 -12.32
C ASP A 110 29.40 -5.67 -11.54
N PHE A 111 30.18 -4.59 -11.62
CA PHE A 111 29.86 -3.33 -10.94
C PHE A 111 28.58 -2.67 -11.50
N ILE A 112 28.23 -2.94 -12.76
CA ILE A 112 27.01 -2.46 -13.41
C ILE A 112 25.77 -3.14 -12.81
N ARG A 113 25.80 -4.46 -12.61
CA ARG A 113 24.69 -5.24 -12.05
C ARG A 113 24.52 -5.03 -10.54
N THR A 114 25.62 -4.72 -9.85
CA THR A 114 25.60 -4.41 -8.41
C THR A 114 24.99 -3.01 -8.16
N ALA A 115 25.20 -2.05 -9.06
CA ALA A 115 24.59 -0.72 -8.99
C ALA A 115 23.09 -0.70 -9.32
N SER A 116 22.59 -1.67 -10.10
CA SER A 116 21.16 -1.80 -10.41
C SER A 116 20.35 -2.47 -9.29
N ALA A 117 20.97 -2.86 -8.18
CA ALA A 117 20.26 -3.28 -6.99
C ALA A 117 19.52 -2.06 -6.43
N VAL A 118 18.25 -1.91 -6.84
CA VAL A 118 17.36 -0.83 -6.40
C VAL A 118 17.49 -0.73 -4.88
N PRO A 119 17.85 0.44 -4.33
CA PRO A 119 17.99 0.59 -2.89
C PRO A 119 16.66 0.18 -2.25
N MET A 120 16.70 -0.84 -1.39
CA MET A 120 15.50 -1.28 -0.68
C MET A 120 14.96 -0.08 0.09
N LYS A 121 13.72 0.32 -0.21
CA LYS A 121 13.05 1.38 0.52
C LYS A 121 13.00 0.98 2.01
N PRO A 122 13.43 1.85 2.94
CA PRO A 122 13.36 1.52 4.36
C PRO A 122 11.90 1.32 4.77
N ARG A 123 11.65 0.37 5.67
CA ARG A 123 10.30 0.14 6.21
C ARG A 123 9.84 1.39 6.98
N PRO A 124 8.58 1.84 6.79
CA PRO A 124 8.05 2.98 7.53
C PRO A 124 8.04 2.65 9.02
N ALA A 125 8.54 3.57 9.85
CA ALA A 125 8.64 3.41 11.29
C ALA A 125 8.39 4.75 12.00
N CYS A 126 7.70 4.71 13.13
CA CYS A 126 7.59 5.87 14.03
C CYS A 126 8.71 5.86 15.07
N VAL A 127 9.06 7.05 15.57
CA VAL A 127 10.08 7.25 16.60
C VAL A 127 9.50 8.17 17.66
N ASP A 128 9.07 7.58 18.78
CA ASP A 128 8.36 8.32 19.82
C ASP A 128 9.32 8.86 20.90
N THR A 129 10.52 8.28 21.01
CA THR A 129 11.49 8.63 22.06
C THR A 129 12.66 9.45 21.51
N SER A 130 13.13 10.41 22.30
CA SER A 130 14.35 11.19 22.00
C SER A 130 15.60 10.30 21.84
N LYS A 131 15.59 9.08 22.41
CA LYS A 131 16.65 8.07 22.28
C LYS A 131 16.63 7.30 20.95
N GLY A 132 15.67 7.57 20.06
CA GLY A 132 15.64 7.00 18.71
C GLY A 132 15.08 5.58 18.61
N HIS A 133 14.30 5.11 19.59
CA HIS A 133 13.62 3.80 19.50
C HIS A 133 12.61 3.80 18.33
N LYS A 134 12.81 2.91 17.35
CA LYS A 134 11.97 2.82 16.14
C LYS A 134 10.95 1.70 16.28
N GLN A 135 9.67 2.02 16.13
CA GLN A 135 8.61 1.00 16.02
C GLN A 135 8.12 0.95 14.57
N PRO A 136 8.02 -0.24 13.94
CA PRO A 136 7.49 -0.36 12.59
C PRO A 136 6.03 0.12 12.55
N LEU A 137 5.67 0.83 11.49
CA LEU A 137 4.33 1.42 11.34
C LEU A 137 3.28 0.38 10.91
N GLU A 138 3.73 -0.74 10.35
CA GLU A 138 2.91 -1.90 10.04
C GLU A 138 2.43 -2.55 11.36
N LYS A 139 1.11 -2.74 11.53
CA LYS A 139 0.46 -3.38 12.70
C LYS A 139 0.53 -2.60 14.02
N SER A 140 1.08 -1.38 14.05
CA SER A 140 1.15 -0.56 15.27
C SER A 140 -0.19 0.05 15.69
N GLY A 141 -1.23 -0.07 14.84
CA GLY A 141 -2.53 0.58 15.04
C GLY A 141 -2.53 2.09 14.82
N LEU A 142 -1.37 2.69 14.55
CA LEU A 142 -1.23 4.11 14.20
C LEU A 142 -1.75 4.42 12.79
N LEU A 143 -1.75 3.41 11.91
CA LEU A 143 -2.32 3.48 10.58
C LEU A 143 -3.52 2.53 10.44
N PRO A 144 -4.63 2.97 9.83
CA PRO A 144 -5.73 2.09 9.48
C PRO A 144 -5.29 0.99 8.51
N GLU A 145 -5.55 -0.27 8.86
CA GLU A 145 -5.38 -1.40 7.94
C GLU A 145 -6.67 -1.59 7.14
N TYR A 146 -6.75 -0.95 5.96
CA TYR A 146 -7.93 -1.03 5.09
C TYR A 146 -8.28 -2.47 4.64
N ILE A 147 -7.32 -3.39 4.68
CA ILE A 147 -7.52 -4.83 4.41
C ILE A 147 -8.47 -5.48 5.43
N LYS A 148 -8.50 -4.97 6.65
CA LYS A 148 -9.34 -5.48 7.75
C LYS A 148 -10.71 -4.79 7.84
N LYS A 149 -11.11 -4.02 6.83
CA LYS A 149 -12.45 -3.44 6.79
C LYS A 149 -13.49 -4.58 6.71
N LYS A 150 -14.64 -4.41 7.38
CA LYS A 150 -15.73 -5.41 7.37
C LYS A 150 -16.20 -5.74 5.95
N ASP A 151 -16.35 -4.70 5.13
CA ASP A 151 -16.84 -4.79 3.75
C ASP A 151 -15.68 -4.90 2.75
N TYR A 152 -14.50 -5.38 3.17
CA TYR A 152 -13.35 -5.52 2.28
C TYR A 152 -13.63 -6.61 1.23
N GLY A 153 -13.62 -6.22 -0.05
CA GLY A 153 -13.94 -7.11 -1.17
C GLY A 153 -15.43 -7.19 -1.51
N GLU A 154 -16.31 -6.53 -0.75
CA GLU A 154 -17.73 -6.43 -1.07
C GLU A 154 -18.03 -5.18 -1.91
N VAL A 155 -18.97 -5.30 -2.86
CA VAL A 155 -19.44 -4.17 -3.66
C VAL A 155 -20.40 -3.33 -2.81
N PRO A 156 -20.12 -2.02 -2.60
CA PRO A 156 -21.00 -1.12 -1.87
C PRO A 156 -22.43 -1.08 -2.42
N GLU A 157 -23.40 -0.94 -1.53
CA GLU A 157 -24.83 -0.95 -1.87
C GLU A 157 -25.21 0.13 -2.89
N TYR A 158 -24.66 1.34 -2.76
CA TYR A 158 -24.94 2.44 -3.68
C TYR A 158 -24.53 2.13 -5.14
N LEU A 159 -23.50 1.30 -5.35
CA LEU A 159 -23.11 0.89 -6.69
C LEU A 159 -24.12 -0.08 -7.30
N LYS A 160 -24.71 -0.96 -6.48
CA LYS A 160 -25.77 -1.87 -6.95
C LYS A 160 -27.01 -1.09 -7.36
N GLN A 161 -27.43 -0.13 -6.53
CA GLN A 161 -28.56 0.76 -6.83
C GLN A 161 -28.32 1.55 -8.12
N ARG A 162 -27.11 2.11 -8.29
CA ARG A 162 -26.73 2.82 -9.51
C ARG A 162 -26.77 1.93 -10.75
N ILE A 163 -26.26 0.71 -10.67
CA ILE A 163 -26.30 -0.24 -11.79
C ILE A 163 -27.75 -0.57 -12.17
N GLU A 164 -28.63 -0.77 -11.18
CA GLU A 164 -30.05 -1.04 -11.41
C GLU A 164 -30.77 0.16 -12.03
N GLU A 165 -30.45 1.38 -11.62
CA GLU A 165 -30.95 2.61 -12.25
C GLU A 165 -30.48 2.74 -13.70
N GLU A 166 -29.20 2.52 -13.96
CA GLU A 166 -28.64 2.53 -15.32
C GLU A 166 -29.28 1.45 -16.21
N GLN A 167 -29.54 0.25 -15.68
CA GLN A 167 -30.25 -0.81 -16.38
C GLN A 167 -31.70 -0.43 -16.69
N ARG A 168 -32.45 0.08 -15.70
CA ARG A 168 -33.83 0.55 -15.92
C ARG A 168 -33.90 1.65 -16.97
N ALA A 169 -33.04 2.65 -16.88
CA ALA A 169 -32.97 3.72 -17.87
C ALA A 169 -32.60 3.19 -19.26
N HIS A 170 -31.71 2.20 -19.34
CA HIS A 170 -31.38 1.56 -20.61
C HIS A 170 -32.58 0.83 -21.22
N GLU A 171 -33.29 0.04 -20.42
CA GLU A 171 -34.50 -0.67 -20.85
C GLU A 171 -35.60 0.28 -21.33
N GLU A 172 -35.84 1.38 -20.61
CA GLU A 172 -36.80 2.41 -21.01
C GLU A 172 -36.43 3.07 -22.34
N ASN A 173 -35.15 3.40 -22.53
CA ASN A 173 -34.66 3.92 -23.81
C ASN A 173 -34.83 2.91 -24.95
N LEU A 174 -34.53 1.63 -24.70
CA LEU A 174 -34.74 0.58 -25.69
C LEU A 174 -36.22 0.42 -26.05
N ARG A 175 -37.12 0.47 -25.06
CA ARG A 175 -38.57 0.45 -25.29
C ARG A 175 -39.02 1.66 -26.12
N PHE A 176 -38.59 2.87 -25.76
CA PHE A 176 -38.92 4.08 -26.50
C PHE A 176 -38.45 4.03 -27.96
N LEU A 177 -37.22 3.56 -28.21
CA LEU A 177 -36.70 3.38 -29.56
C LEU A 177 -37.48 2.32 -30.35
N LYS A 178 -37.92 1.25 -29.68
CA LYS A 178 -38.78 0.23 -30.28
C LYS A 178 -40.13 0.81 -30.65
N ASP A 179 -40.76 1.57 -29.77
CA ASP A 179 -42.05 2.22 -30.01
C ASP A 179 -41.94 3.25 -31.14
N GLN A 180 -40.88 4.07 -31.17
CA GLN A 180 -40.60 4.96 -32.31
C GLN A 180 -40.44 4.20 -33.61
N ARG A 181 -39.74 3.05 -33.58
CA ARG A 181 -39.58 2.20 -34.75
C ARG A 181 -40.94 1.64 -35.18
N GLU A 182 -41.76 1.16 -34.26
CA GLU A 182 -43.10 0.64 -34.53
C GLU A 182 -44.08 1.73 -35.02
N GLN A 183 -43.93 2.97 -34.57
CA GLN A 183 -44.69 4.14 -35.05
C GLN A 183 -44.22 4.61 -36.43
N GLY A 184 -42.91 4.59 -36.68
CA GLY A 184 -42.30 4.91 -37.97
C GLY A 184 -42.35 3.77 -38.99
N THR A 185 -42.66 2.54 -38.56
CA THR A 185 -42.83 1.41 -39.47
C THR A 185 -44.14 1.57 -40.22
N ILE A 186 -43.98 2.02 -41.46
CA ILE A 186 -44.94 1.81 -42.53
C ILE A 186 -45.31 0.32 -42.52
N LYS A 187 -46.62 -0.02 -42.48
CA LYS A 187 -47.05 -1.42 -42.39
C LYS A 187 -46.55 -2.15 -43.65
N GLN A 188 -45.73 -3.18 -43.47
CA GLN A 188 -45.37 -4.07 -44.56
C GLN A 188 -46.53 -5.05 -44.77
N LEU A 189 -47.01 -5.16 -46.01
CA LEU A 189 -48.03 -6.15 -46.37
C LEU A 189 -47.43 -7.56 -46.18
N SER A 190 -48.15 -8.44 -45.48
CA SER A 190 -47.73 -9.84 -45.34
C SER A 190 -47.76 -10.53 -46.71
N ASP A 191 -46.91 -11.55 -46.91
CA ASP A 191 -46.91 -12.37 -48.13
C ASP A 191 -48.29 -13.03 -48.35
N GLU A 192 -49.00 -13.39 -47.27
CA GLU A 192 -50.36 -13.97 -47.29
C GLU A 192 -51.42 -12.94 -47.74
N GLU A 193 -51.38 -11.74 -47.16
CA GLU A 193 -52.25 -10.63 -47.55
C GLU A 193 -52.02 -10.22 -49.02
N ARG A 194 -50.76 -10.27 -49.48
CA ARG A 194 -50.42 -10.03 -50.89
C ARG A 194 -51.04 -11.07 -51.82
N GLN A 195 -50.95 -12.34 -51.48
CA GLN A 195 -51.48 -13.43 -52.30
C GLN A 195 -53.00 -13.33 -52.40
N SER A 196 -53.70 -13.14 -51.27
CA SER A 196 -55.16 -12.94 -51.27
C SER A 196 -55.59 -11.73 -52.10
N LEU A 197 -54.84 -10.62 -52.08
CA LEU A 197 -55.12 -9.45 -52.92
C LEU A 197 -54.95 -9.76 -54.41
N ILE A 198 -53.89 -10.47 -54.79
CA ILE A 198 -53.66 -10.90 -56.18
C ILE A 198 -54.78 -11.83 -56.66
N GLU A 199 -55.20 -12.78 -55.82
CA GLU A 199 -56.31 -13.68 -56.13
C GLU A 199 -57.62 -12.92 -56.31
N GLY A 200 -57.92 -11.97 -55.43
CA GLY A 200 -59.09 -11.10 -55.56
C GLY A 200 -59.07 -10.25 -56.84
N LEU A 201 -57.91 -9.70 -57.21
CA LEU A 201 -57.75 -8.95 -58.46
C LEU A 201 -57.92 -9.86 -59.68
N LYS A 202 -57.37 -11.07 -59.66
CA LYS A 202 -57.55 -12.07 -60.73
C LYS A 202 -59.02 -12.46 -60.89
N GLN A 203 -59.74 -12.69 -59.80
CA GLN A 203 -61.18 -12.94 -59.85
C GLN A 203 -61.96 -11.76 -60.45
N SER A 204 -61.61 -10.53 -60.10
CA SER A 204 -62.25 -9.34 -60.66
C SER A 204 -61.95 -9.18 -62.16
N TRP A 205 -60.74 -9.57 -62.58
CA TRP A 205 -60.35 -9.57 -63.99
C TRP A 205 -61.12 -10.65 -64.77
N ASP A 206 -61.27 -11.86 -64.21
CA ASP A 206 -62.05 -12.94 -64.84
C ASP A 206 -63.51 -12.54 -65.04
N GLN A 207 -64.12 -11.85 -64.06
CA GLN A 207 -65.47 -11.32 -64.16
C GLN A 207 -65.59 -10.28 -65.28
N LEU A 208 -64.69 -9.28 -65.31
CA LEU A 208 -64.63 -8.26 -66.36
C LEU A 208 -64.36 -8.87 -67.74
N HIS A 209 -63.53 -9.91 -67.80
CA HIS A 209 -63.24 -10.62 -69.03
C HIS A 209 -64.45 -11.40 -69.54
N HIS A 210 -65.21 -12.03 -68.65
CA HIS A 210 -66.48 -12.68 -68.98
C HIS A 210 -67.48 -11.70 -69.58
N ASP A 211 -67.65 -10.53 -68.96
CA ASP A 211 -68.52 -9.46 -69.47
C ASP A 211 -68.05 -8.96 -70.85
N TYR A 212 -66.73 -8.84 -71.03
CA TYR A 212 -66.14 -8.46 -72.32
C TYR A 212 -66.37 -9.52 -73.41
N GLN A 213 -66.25 -10.82 -73.07
CA GLN A 213 -66.53 -11.92 -73.99
C GLN A 213 -68.02 -11.98 -74.39
N GLY A 214 -68.92 -11.56 -73.50
CA GLY A 214 -70.35 -11.46 -73.76
C GLY A 214 -70.78 -10.32 -74.71
N LEU A 215 -69.85 -9.45 -75.12
CA LEU A 215 -70.16 -8.34 -76.02
C LEU A 215 -70.54 -8.83 -77.44
N SER A 216 -71.50 -8.13 -78.06
CA SER A 216 -71.90 -8.42 -79.45
C SER A 216 -70.76 -8.13 -80.43
N LEU A 217 -70.53 -9.03 -81.41
CA LEU A 217 -69.51 -8.90 -82.44
C LEU A 217 -69.59 -7.56 -83.23
N VAL A 218 -70.81 -7.04 -83.39
CA VAL A 218 -71.08 -5.79 -84.11
C VAL A 218 -71.15 -4.61 -83.13
N THR A 219 -70.10 -3.79 -83.11
CA THR A 219 -69.97 -2.59 -82.25
C THR A 219 -70.08 -1.29 -83.04
N ASP A 220 -71.18 -1.09 -83.75
CA ASP A 220 -71.32 0.09 -84.64
C ASP A 220 -71.77 1.35 -83.89
N THR A 221 -72.60 1.20 -82.84
CA THR A 221 -73.12 2.33 -82.05
C THR A 221 -72.05 2.91 -81.13
N MET A 222 -71.97 4.24 -81.03
CA MET A 222 -71.02 4.94 -80.15
C MET A 222 -71.07 4.46 -78.68
N LYS A 223 -72.26 4.17 -78.16
CA LYS A 223 -72.44 3.61 -76.80
C LYS A 223 -71.77 2.25 -76.63
N LYS A 224 -71.89 1.36 -77.63
CA LYS A 224 -71.27 0.02 -77.61
C LYS A 224 -69.74 0.12 -77.66
N LYS A 225 -69.20 1.02 -78.49
CA LYS A 225 -67.75 1.30 -78.56
C LYS A 225 -67.22 1.85 -77.23
N ALA A 226 -67.91 2.82 -76.64
CA ALA A 226 -67.52 3.39 -75.35
C ALA A 226 -67.55 2.36 -74.22
N HIS A 227 -68.56 1.47 -74.21
CA HIS A 227 -68.64 0.38 -73.22
C HIS A 227 -67.47 -0.60 -73.36
N LYS A 228 -67.15 -1.04 -74.59
CA LYS A 228 -65.98 -1.88 -74.89
C LYS A 228 -64.68 -1.22 -74.42
N GLN A 229 -64.47 0.05 -74.76
CA GLN A 229 -63.28 0.81 -74.35
C GLN A 229 -63.16 0.93 -72.83
N ARG A 230 -64.28 1.09 -72.11
CA ARG A 230 -64.28 1.12 -70.65
C ARG A 230 -63.85 -0.23 -70.07
N LEU A 231 -64.40 -1.34 -70.57
CA LEU A 231 -64.02 -2.69 -70.15
C LEU A 231 -62.53 -2.95 -70.43
N GLU A 232 -62.04 -2.63 -71.63
CA GLU A 232 -60.62 -2.76 -71.99
C GLU A 232 -59.72 -1.90 -71.09
N GLY A 233 -60.15 -0.69 -70.76
CA GLY A 233 -59.44 0.21 -69.84
C GLY A 233 -59.33 -0.40 -68.44
N SER A 234 -60.45 -0.87 -67.88
CA SER A 234 -60.50 -1.52 -66.57
C SER A 234 -59.68 -2.82 -66.54
N MET A 235 -59.73 -3.65 -67.59
CA MET A 235 -58.90 -4.85 -67.68
C MET A 235 -57.41 -4.51 -67.71
N LYS A 236 -57.01 -3.50 -68.49
CA LYS A 236 -55.60 -3.04 -68.54
C LYS A 236 -55.11 -2.54 -67.19
N GLN A 237 -55.96 -1.82 -66.44
CA GLN A 237 -55.63 -1.36 -65.08
C GLN A 237 -55.37 -2.53 -64.14
N LEU A 238 -56.27 -3.52 -64.12
CA LEU A 238 -56.09 -4.74 -63.31
C LEU A 238 -54.82 -5.51 -63.70
N GLU A 239 -54.51 -5.61 -64.99
CA GLU A 239 -53.26 -6.23 -65.44
C GLU A 239 -52.01 -5.47 -64.97
N THR A 240 -52.04 -4.13 -65.00
CA THR A 240 -50.93 -3.33 -64.48
C THR A 240 -50.76 -3.49 -62.98
N ASP A 241 -51.88 -3.55 -62.24
CA ASP A 241 -51.87 -3.68 -60.78
C ASP A 241 -51.40 -5.07 -60.35
N ILE A 242 -51.87 -6.14 -61.00
CA ILE A 242 -51.41 -7.52 -60.76
C ILE A 242 -49.91 -7.62 -61.05
N LYS A 243 -49.43 -7.11 -62.20
CA LYS A 243 -48.00 -7.11 -62.54
C LYS A 243 -47.16 -6.34 -61.51
N PHE A 244 -47.68 -5.23 -61.01
CA PHE A 244 -47.02 -4.45 -59.97
C PHE A 244 -46.86 -5.27 -58.68
N LEU A 245 -47.94 -5.88 -58.19
CA LEU A 245 -47.94 -6.68 -56.97
C LEU A 245 -47.10 -7.97 -57.10
N GLU A 246 -47.10 -8.61 -58.28
CA GLU A 246 -46.29 -9.81 -58.53
C GLU A 246 -44.79 -9.47 -58.59
N ARG A 247 -44.42 -8.35 -59.21
CA ARG A 247 -43.02 -7.89 -59.35
C ARG A 247 -42.40 -7.47 -58.03
N PHE A 248 -43.15 -6.80 -57.16
CA PHE A 248 -42.64 -6.30 -55.89
C PHE A 248 -43.07 -7.21 -54.73
N LYS A 249 -42.10 -7.93 -54.14
CA LYS A 249 -42.34 -8.80 -52.97
C LYS A 249 -42.64 -7.99 -51.71
N THR A 250 -41.92 -6.90 -51.51
CA THR A 250 -42.04 -6.06 -50.32
C THR A 250 -42.78 -4.78 -50.67
N ILE A 251 -43.98 -4.60 -50.10
CA ILE A 251 -44.81 -3.42 -50.30
C ILE A 251 -45.12 -2.82 -48.94
N TYR A 252 -44.89 -1.51 -48.82
CA TYR A 252 -45.12 -0.75 -47.61
C TYR A 252 -46.35 0.14 -47.78
N ILE A 253 -47.30 0.03 -46.85
CA ILE A 253 -48.56 0.79 -46.85
C ILE A 253 -48.50 1.86 -45.75
N PRO A 254 -48.60 3.16 -46.10
CA PRO A 254 -48.68 4.22 -45.11
C PRO A 254 -49.93 4.01 -44.24
N LYS A 255 -49.76 4.15 -42.92
CA LYS A 255 -50.86 4.14 -41.96
C LYS A 255 -51.63 5.47 -42.17
N ASN A 256 -52.83 5.40 -42.73
CA ASN A 256 -53.79 6.52 -42.73
C ASN A 256 -54.38 6.73 -41.34
#